data_AF-A0A2S7K4V6-F1
#
_entry.id   AF-A0A2S7K4V6-F1
#
_cell.length_a   1.000
_cell.length_b   1.000
_cell.length_c   1.000
_cell.angle_alpha   90.00
_cell.angle_beta   90.00
_cell.angle_gamma   90.00
#
_symmetry.space_group_name_H-M   'P 1'
#
loop_
_entity.id
_entity.type
_entity.pdbx_description
1 polymer ?
#
loop_
_entity_poly.entity_id
_entity_poly.type
_entity_poly.pdbx_seq_one_letter_code
_entity_poly.pdbx_strand_id
1 'polypeptide(L)'
;MQDKKEQVEEAAKAAEEAAKAAEAAAANATGNADAAQAAADQARDIADQLAIIAASSPISDFVFLATIFILAIFVGYYVVWSVTPALHTPLMSVTNAISSVVIVGALIALGADLSDSVMSFWPKFFGFVAVALASVNIFGGFLVTQRMLAMYKKKER
;
A
#
# COMPACT_ATOMS: atom_id res chain seq x y z
N MET A 1 56.10 -8.25 -40.12
CA MET A 1 54.77 -7.97 -40.73
C MET A 1 53.75 -9.11 -40.52
N GLN A 2 54.19 -10.32 -40.15
CA GLN A 2 53.30 -11.45 -39.85
C GLN A 2 52.68 -11.38 -38.44
N ASP A 3 53.43 -10.99 -37.40
CA ASP A 3 52.91 -10.85 -36.02
C ASP A 3 51.71 -9.91 -35.87
N LYS A 4 51.69 -8.82 -36.66
CA LYS A 4 50.63 -7.81 -36.58
C LYS A 4 49.33 -8.25 -37.24
N LYS A 5 49.36 -9.30 -38.08
CA LYS A 5 48.16 -9.86 -38.71
C LYS A 5 47.52 -10.94 -37.83
N GLU A 6 48.34 -11.78 -37.17
CA GLU A 6 47.84 -12.76 -36.20
C GLU A 6 47.22 -12.09 -34.97
N GLN A 7 47.84 -11.03 -34.43
CA GLN A 7 47.23 -10.27 -33.31
C GLN A 7 45.91 -9.59 -33.68
N VAL A 8 45.74 -9.18 -34.94
CA VAL A 8 44.49 -8.56 -35.42
C VAL A 8 43.40 -9.62 -35.65
N GLU A 9 43.78 -10.83 -36.07
CA GLU A 9 42.85 -11.95 -36.26
C GLU A 9 42.40 -12.56 -34.93
N GLU A 10 43.31 -12.65 -33.95
CA GLU A 10 43.00 -13.07 -32.57
C GLU A 10 42.12 -12.03 -31.86
N ALA A 11 42.41 -10.73 -32.03
CA ALA A 11 41.55 -9.66 -31.53
C ALA A 11 40.16 -9.65 -32.19
N ALA A 12 40.05 -10.00 -33.47
CA ALA A 12 38.78 -10.12 -34.18
C ALA A 12 37.94 -11.31 -33.67
N LYS A 13 38.57 -12.47 -33.43
CA LYS A 13 37.89 -13.64 -32.84
C LYS A 13 37.43 -13.40 -31.41
N ALA A 14 38.26 -12.76 -30.58
CA ALA A 14 37.89 -12.40 -29.21
C ALA A 14 36.74 -11.38 -29.17
N ALA A 15 36.68 -10.45 -30.12
CA ALA A 15 35.57 -9.50 -30.25
C ALA A 15 34.26 -10.18 -30.72
N GLU A 16 34.35 -11.16 -31.62
CA GLU A 16 33.18 -11.95 -32.06
C GLU A 16 32.64 -12.86 -30.95
N GLU A 17 33.51 -13.45 -30.15
CA GLU A 17 33.14 -14.27 -28.99
C GLU A 17 32.52 -13.42 -27.88
N ALA A 18 33.04 -12.21 -27.63
CA ALA A 18 32.44 -11.24 -26.72
C ALA A 18 31.06 -10.75 -27.21
N ALA A 19 30.87 -10.58 -28.51
CA ALA A 19 29.57 -10.22 -29.10
C ALA A 19 28.53 -11.34 -28.94
N LYS A 20 28.92 -12.60 -29.17
CA LYS A 20 28.05 -13.77 -28.93
C LYS A 20 27.73 -13.97 -27.44
N ALA A 21 28.67 -13.72 -26.55
CA ALA A 21 28.44 -13.77 -25.11
C ALA A 21 27.48 -12.66 -24.64
N ALA A 22 27.57 -11.46 -25.22
CA ALA A 22 26.66 -10.35 -24.94
C ALA A 22 25.23 -10.64 -25.44
N GLU A 23 25.09 -11.27 -26.61
CA GLU A 23 23.80 -11.68 -27.17
C GLU A 23 23.14 -12.80 -26.35
N ALA A 24 23.93 -13.77 -25.87
CA ALA A 24 23.46 -14.81 -24.95
C ALA A 24 23.05 -14.23 -23.58
N ALA A 25 23.78 -13.24 -23.06
CA ALA A 25 23.41 -12.55 -21.83
C ALA A 25 22.13 -11.72 -21.99
N ALA A 26 21.93 -11.08 -23.14
CA ALA A 26 20.69 -10.37 -23.47
C ALA A 26 19.50 -11.34 -23.58
N ALA A 27 19.67 -12.49 -24.23
CA ALA A 27 18.63 -13.53 -24.32
C ALA A 27 18.24 -14.08 -22.94
N ASN A 28 19.21 -14.27 -22.04
CA ASN A 28 18.96 -14.69 -20.67
C ASN A 28 18.26 -13.60 -19.83
N ALA A 29 18.54 -12.33 -20.08
CA ALA A 29 17.87 -11.21 -19.42
C ALA A 29 16.40 -11.08 -19.84
N THR A 30 16.10 -11.27 -21.13
CA THR A 30 14.73 -11.26 -21.66
C THR A 30 13.93 -12.44 -21.10
N GLY A 31 14.50 -13.64 -21.06
CA GLY A 31 13.83 -14.82 -20.48
C GLY A 31 13.55 -14.68 -18.98
N ASN A 32 14.44 -14.01 -18.23
CA ASN A 32 14.21 -13.73 -16.81
C ASN A 32 13.14 -12.65 -16.60
N ALA A 33 13.03 -11.67 -17.51
CA ALA A 33 11.96 -10.67 -17.48
C ALA A 33 10.60 -11.30 -17.79
N ASP A 34 10.53 -12.21 -18.76
CA ASP A 34 9.31 -12.96 -19.10
C ASP A 34 8.88 -13.89 -17.95
N ALA A 35 9.84 -14.53 -17.28
CA ALA A 35 9.57 -15.35 -16.09
C ALA A 35 9.07 -14.51 -14.90
N ALA A 36 9.63 -13.31 -14.69
CA ALA A 36 9.18 -12.38 -13.66
C ALA A 36 7.76 -11.87 -13.95
N GLN A 37 7.44 -11.64 -15.22
CA GLN A 37 6.13 -11.19 -15.65
C GLN A 37 5.08 -12.31 -15.51
N ALA A 38 5.43 -13.55 -15.88
CA ALA A 38 4.58 -14.72 -15.65
C ALA A 38 4.32 -14.98 -14.15
N ALA A 39 5.31 -14.76 -13.28
CA ALA A 39 5.13 -14.87 -11.83
C ALA A 39 4.22 -13.77 -11.26
N ALA A 40 4.32 -12.54 -11.80
CA ALA A 40 3.44 -11.43 -11.43
C ALA A 40 1.99 -11.67 -11.87
N ASP A 41 1.79 -12.26 -13.05
CA ASP A 41 0.46 -12.62 -13.56
C ASP A 41 -0.15 -13.78 -12.77
N GLN A 42 0.65 -14.79 -12.39
CA GLN A 42 0.19 -15.83 -11.44
C GLN A 42 -0.20 -15.25 -10.08
N ALA A 43 0.53 -14.26 -9.56
CA ALA A 43 0.19 -13.61 -8.30
C ALA A 43 -1.13 -12.83 -8.38
N ARG A 44 -1.42 -12.21 -9.53
CA ARG A 44 -2.70 -11.55 -9.81
C ARG A 44 -3.84 -12.54 -9.89
N ASP A 45 -3.66 -13.65 -10.62
CA ASP A 45 -4.69 -14.70 -10.72
C ASP A 45 -5.02 -15.34 -9.36
N ILE A 46 -4.03 -15.52 -8.49
CA ILE A 46 -4.25 -16.01 -7.12
C ILE A 46 -5.01 -14.96 -6.29
N ALA A 47 -4.67 -13.68 -6.41
CA ALA A 47 -5.38 -12.60 -5.73
C ALA A 47 -6.84 -12.49 -6.20
N ASP A 48 -7.08 -12.63 -7.50
CA ASP A 48 -8.41 -12.62 -8.10
C ASP A 48 -9.22 -13.85 -7.69
N GLN A 49 -8.61 -15.04 -7.61
CA GLN A 49 -9.29 -16.23 -7.07
C GLN A 49 -9.67 -16.07 -5.60
N LEU A 50 -8.80 -15.48 -4.77
CA LEU A 50 -9.13 -15.19 -3.37
C LEU A 50 -10.26 -14.17 -3.26
N ALA A 51 -10.29 -13.17 -4.14
CA ALA A 51 -11.38 -12.20 -4.23
C ALA A 51 -12.70 -12.86 -4.66
N ILE A 52 -12.66 -13.78 -5.62
CA ILE A 52 -13.83 -14.56 -6.06
C ILE A 52 -14.34 -15.47 -4.95
N ILE A 53 -13.46 -16.13 -4.19
CA ILE A 53 -13.86 -16.95 -3.04
C ILE A 53 -14.53 -16.09 -1.97
N ALA A 54 -14.00 -14.90 -1.69
CA ALA A 54 -14.63 -13.94 -0.79
C ALA A 54 -15.98 -13.42 -1.31
N ALA A 55 -16.11 -13.24 -2.63
CA ALA A 55 -17.33 -12.79 -3.31
C ALA A 55 -18.35 -13.92 -3.58
N SER A 56 -17.96 -15.19 -3.43
CA SER A 56 -18.81 -16.36 -3.67
C SER A 56 -19.82 -16.65 -2.54
N SER A 57 -19.94 -15.73 -1.58
CA SER A 57 -20.96 -15.81 -0.54
C SER A 57 -22.36 -15.74 -1.19
N PRO A 58 -23.32 -16.61 -0.82
CA PRO A 58 -24.69 -16.54 -1.31
C PRO A 58 -25.44 -15.26 -0.86
N ILE A 59 -24.77 -14.44 -0.04
CA ILE A 59 -25.21 -13.13 0.44
C ILE A 59 -24.53 -12.09 -0.46
N SER A 60 -25.31 -11.21 -1.09
CA SER A 60 -24.76 -10.09 -1.89
C SER A 60 -23.75 -9.27 -1.08
N ASP A 61 -22.63 -8.86 -1.68
CA ASP A 61 -21.57 -8.06 -1.06
C ASP A 61 -22.10 -6.88 -0.25
N PHE A 62 -23.13 -6.21 -0.77
CA PHE A 62 -23.81 -5.12 -0.09
C PHE A 62 -24.42 -5.56 1.25
N VAL A 63 -25.14 -6.68 1.29
CA VAL A 63 -25.75 -7.21 2.52
C VAL A 63 -24.67 -7.68 3.50
N PHE A 64 -23.57 -8.26 3.01
CA PHE A 64 -22.42 -8.62 3.85
C PHE A 64 -21.79 -7.37 4.51
N LEU A 65 -21.46 -6.35 3.73
CA LEU A 65 -20.92 -5.07 4.21
C LEU A 65 -21.90 -4.35 5.14
N ALA A 66 -23.20 -4.36 4.81
CA ALA A 66 -24.25 -3.77 5.62
C ALA A 66 -24.37 -4.48 6.98
N THR A 67 -24.19 -5.81 7.01
CA THR A 67 -24.21 -6.59 8.26
C THR A 67 -23.03 -6.20 9.13
N ILE A 68 -21.81 -6.13 8.58
CA ILE A 68 -20.62 -5.65 9.31
C ILE A 68 -20.84 -4.23 9.82
N PHE A 69 -21.38 -3.33 9.00
CA PHE A 69 -21.68 -1.95 9.38
C PHE A 69 -22.66 -1.87 10.56
N ILE A 70 -23.76 -2.62 10.51
CA ILE A 70 -24.77 -2.66 11.59
C ILE A 70 -24.15 -3.24 12.88
N LEU A 71 -23.40 -4.35 12.78
CA LEU A 71 -22.70 -4.93 13.93
C LEU A 71 -21.67 -3.97 14.53
N ALA A 72 -20.94 -3.23 13.70
CA ALA A 72 -19.98 -2.22 14.15
C ALA A 72 -20.66 -1.07 14.91
N ILE A 73 -21.86 -0.64 14.51
CA ILE A 73 -22.66 0.35 15.27
C ILE A 73 -22.99 -0.17 16.67
N PHE A 74 -23.48 -1.42 16.78
CA PHE A 74 -23.76 -2.01 18.09
C PHE A 74 -22.51 -2.06 18.97
N VAL A 75 -21.39 -2.54 18.43
CA VAL A 75 -20.12 -2.58 19.17
C VAL A 75 -19.70 -1.17 19.60
N GLY A 76 -19.74 -0.19 18.70
CA GLY A 76 -19.39 1.20 19.01
C GLY A 76 -20.24 1.80 20.12
N TYR A 77 -21.55 1.54 20.10
CA TYR A 77 -22.48 1.98 21.15
C TYR A 77 -22.11 1.43 22.53
N TYR A 78 -21.90 0.12 22.66
CA TYR A 78 -21.53 -0.51 23.93
C TYR A 78 -20.15 -0.10 24.43
N VAL A 79 -19.19 0.11 23.52
CA VAL A 79 -17.84 0.58 23.87
C VAL A 79 -17.86 2.00 24.43
N VAL A 80 -18.64 2.91 23.87
CA VAL A 80 -18.71 4.30 24.36
C VAL A 80 -19.56 4.40 25.63
N TRP A 81 -20.62 3.59 25.77
CA TRP A 81 -21.47 3.66 26.97
C TRP A 81 -20.77 3.10 28.22
N SER A 82 -19.77 2.23 28.06
CA SER A 82 -19.06 1.59 29.18
C SER A 82 -17.90 2.43 29.76
N VAL A 83 -17.78 3.72 29.41
CA VAL A 83 -16.71 4.60 29.93
C VAL A 83 -17.12 5.39 31.17
N THR A 84 -16.14 5.67 32.05
CA THR A 84 -16.36 6.51 33.24
C THR A 84 -16.61 7.97 32.83
N PRO A 85 -17.54 8.70 33.48
CA PRO A 85 -17.88 10.08 33.09
C PRO A 85 -16.71 11.07 33.04
N ALA A 86 -15.69 10.87 33.88
CA ALA A 86 -14.47 11.68 33.89
C ALA A 86 -13.64 11.55 32.58
N LEU A 87 -13.89 10.52 31.77
CA LEU A 87 -13.15 10.23 30.55
C LEU A 87 -13.87 10.68 29.27
N HIS A 88 -15.06 11.31 29.34
CA HIS A 88 -15.75 11.77 28.12
C HIS A 88 -14.92 12.77 27.30
N THR A 89 -14.17 13.67 27.97
CA THR A 89 -13.33 14.65 27.26
C THR A 89 -12.10 13.97 26.61
N PRO A 90 -11.34 13.11 27.31
CA PRO A 90 -10.32 12.27 26.66
C PRO A 90 -10.88 11.37 25.54
N LEU A 91 -12.07 10.78 25.73
CA LEU A 91 -12.71 9.91 24.74
C LEU A 91 -13.07 10.68 23.47
N MET A 92 -13.54 11.92 23.61
CA MET A 92 -13.78 12.80 22.46
C MET A 92 -12.50 13.07 21.66
N SER A 93 -11.35 13.20 22.33
CA SER A 93 -10.06 13.34 21.66
C SER A 93 -9.61 12.06 20.96
N VAL A 94 -9.87 10.89 21.57
CA VAL A 94 -9.58 9.58 20.96
C VAL A 94 -10.44 9.35 19.72
N THR A 95 -11.74 9.64 19.77
CA THR A 95 -12.62 9.45 18.61
C THR A 95 -12.24 10.38 17.46
N ASN A 96 -11.74 11.58 17.75
CA ASN A 96 -11.15 12.46 16.73
C ASN A 96 -9.93 11.81 16.06
N ALA A 97 -9.02 11.21 16.82
CA ALA A 97 -7.88 10.49 16.26
C ALA A 97 -8.31 9.27 15.42
N ILE A 98 -9.25 8.45 15.91
CA ILE A 98 -9.77 7.25 15.23
C ILE A 98 -10.46 7.60 13.90
N SER A 99 -11.14 8.75 13.83
CA SER A 99 -11.78 9.21 12.58
C SER A 99 -10.80 9.34 11.41
N SER A 100 -9.50 9.40 11.68
CA SER A 100 -8.43 9.46 10.68
C SER A 100 -8.22 8.16 9.89
N VAL A 101 -9.05 7.12 10.08
CA VAL A 101 -9.07 5.91 9.24
C VAL A 101 -9.22 6.23 7.74
N VAL A 102 -9.73 7.42 7.40
CA VAL A 102 -9.78 7.97 6.04
C VAL A 102 -8.41 7.96 5.33
N ILE A 103 -7.29 7.94 6.07
CA ILE A 103 -5.95 7.81 5.47
C ILE A 103 -5.81 6.57 4.58
N VAL A 104 -6.51 5.47 4.90
CA VAL A 104 -6.50 4.25 4.08
C VAL A 104 -7.05 4.53 2.68
N GLY A 105 -8.17 5.25 2.59
CA GLY A 105 -8.75 5.67 1.31
C GLY A 105 -7.84 6.64 0.56
N ALA A 106 -7.19 7.56 1.28
CA ALA A 106 -6.25 8.50 0.68
C ALA A 106 -5.01 7.82 0.08
N LEU A 107 -4.46 6.80 0.74
CA LEU A 107 -3.35 5.99 0.24
C LEU A 107 -3.74 5.16 -0.99
N ILE A 108 -4.96 4.60 -1.01
CA ILE A 108 -5.49 3.91 -2.19
C ILE A 108 -5.61 4.89 -3.37
N ALA A 109 -6.15 6.10 -3.14
CA ALA A 109 -6.27 7.12 -4.18
C ALA A 109 -4.91 7.60 -4.70
N LEU A 110 -3.90 7.68 -3.83
CA LEU A 110 -2.54 8.08 -4.19
C LEU A 110 -1.76 6.98 -4.92
N GLY A 111 -1.95 5.72 -4.52
CA GLY A 111 -1.27 4.55 -5.07
C GLY A 111 -1.98 3.88 -6.26
N ALA A 112 -3.19 4.33 -6.60
CA ALA A 112 -3.90 3.85 -7.79
C ALA A 112 -3.16 4.32 -9.06
N ASP A 113 -2.50 3.38 -9.74
CA ASP A 113 -2.06 3.59 -11.12
C ASP A 113 -3.27 3.50 -12.05
N LEU A 114 -4.01 4.61 -12.07
CA LEU A 114 -4.98 4.89 -13.12
C LEU A 114 -4.18 5.11 -14.40
N SER A 115 -4.08 4.03 -15.17
CA SER A 115 -3.46 3.94 -16.48
C SER A 115 -3.93 5.04 -17.43
N ASP A 116 -2.97 5.64 -18.13
CA ASP A 116 -3.11 6.46 -19.34
C ASP A 116 -4.31 7.41 -19.40
N SER A 117 -4.20 8.57 -18.75
CA SER A 117 -4.89 9.80 -19.17
C SER A 117 -4.48 11.01 -18.30
N VAL A 118 -4.59 12.20 -18.87
CA VAL A 118 -4.50 13.52 -18.20
C VAL A 118 -5.39 13.63 -16.93
N MET A 119 -6.37 12.73 -16.79
CA MET A 119 -7.21 12.56 -15.59
C MET A 119 -6.49 11.94 -14.37
N SER A 120 -5.29 11.38 -14.51
CA SER A 120 -4.54 10.74 -13.41
C SER A 120 -3.92 11.74 -12.42
N PHE A 121 -3.76 13.01 -12.81
CA PHE A 121 -3.17 14.04 -11.95
C PHE A 121 -4.08 14.42 -10.77
N TRP A 122 -5.38 14.59 -10.99
CA TRP A 122 -6.31 15.05 -9.95
C TRP A 122 -6.44 14.06 -8.78
N PRO A 123 -6.64 12.74 -9.00
CA PRO A 123 -6.72 11.76 -7.91
C PRO A 123 -5.42 11.69 -7.10
N LYS A 124 -4.25 11.73 -7.77
CA LYS A 124 -2.95 11.71 -7.10
C LYS A 124 -2.70 12.99 -6.29
N PHE A 125 -3.08 14.15 -6.83
CA PHE A 125 -2.97 15.43 -6.11
C PHE A 125 -3.89 15.47 -4.87
N PHE A 126 -5.18 15.15 -5.03
CA PHE A 126 -6.11 15.10 -3.90
C PHE A 126 -5.76 13.99 -2.91
N GLY A 127 -5.25 12.84 -3.37
CA GLY A 127 -4.73 11.77 -2.52
C GLY A 127 -3.55 12.24 -1.68
N PHE A 128 -2.59 12.95 -2.27
CA PHE A 128 -1.45 13.53 -1.55
C PHE A 128 -1.91 14.55 -0.48
N VAL A 129 -2.79 15.47 -0.84
CA VAL A 129 -3.35 16.46 0.09
C VAL A 129 -4.14 15.77 1.20
N ALA A 130 -4.94 14.75 0.87
CA ALA A 130 -5.71 13.98 1.84
C ALA A 130 -4.81 13.23 2.83
N VAL A 131 -3.71 12.63 2.37
CA VAL A 131 -2.71 12.00 3.25
C VAL A 131 -2.08 13.03 4.19
N ALA A 132 -1.70 14.21 3.67
CA ALA A 132 -1.14 15.28 4.48
C ALA A 132 -2.13 15.74 5.57
N LEU A 133 -3.39 16.01 5.22
CA LEU A 133 -4.43 16.41 6.17
C LEU A 133 -4.77 15.31 7.18
N ALA A 134 -4.85 14.06 6.74
CA ALA A 134 -5.10 12.92 7.62
C ALA A 134 -3.96 12.73 8.61
N SER A 135 -2.70 12.90 8.19
CA SER A 135 -1.55 12.80 9.08
C SER A 135 -1.60 13.81 10.22
N VAL A 136 -1.98 15.06 9.95
CA VAL A 136 -2.15 16.10 10.99
C VAL A 136 -3.22 15.70 12.00
N ASN A 137 -4.33 15.11 11.56
CA ASN A 137 -5.40 14.65 12.44
C ASN A 137 -4.94 13.45 13.31
N ILE A 138 -4.20 12.50 12.74
CA ILE A 138 -3.60 11.37 13.48
C ILE A 138 -2.67 11.91 14.57
N PHE A 139 -1.64 12.66 14.20
CA PHE A 139 -0.63 13.11 15.15
C PHE A 139 -1.19 14.12 16.16
N GLY A 140 -2.02 15.06 15.72
CA GLY A 140 -2.68 16.03 16.60
C GLY A 140 -3.63 15.36 17.58
N GLY A 141 -4.48 14.45 17.10
CA GLY A 141 -5.43 13.71 17.93
C GLY A 141 -4.75 12.86 18.98
N PHE A 142 -3.70 12.11 18.64
CA PHE A 142 -2.99 11.27 19.60
C PHE A 142 -2.15 12.07 20.60
N LEU A 143 -1.50 13.17 20.18
CA LEU A 143 -0.66 14.00 21.07
C LEU A 143 -1.52 14.73 22.11
N VAL A 144 -2.67 15.28 21.71
CA VAL A 144 -3.61 15.91 22.63
C VAL A 144 -4.20 14.88 23.59
N THR A 145 -4.59 13.71 23.10
CA THR A 145 -5.10 12.62 23.93
C THR A 145 -4.08 12.20 24.99
N GLN A 146 -2.82 12.01 24.60
CA GLN A 146 -1.75 11.65 25.54
C GLN A 146 -1.55 12.73 26.61
N ARG A 147 -1.57 14.01 26.23
CA ARG A 147 -1.51 15.12 27.19
C ARG A 147 -2.71 15.11 28.14
N MET A 148 -3.91 14.82 27.65
CA MET A 148 -5.13 14.73 28.47
C MET A 148 -5.06 13.56 29.45
N LEU A 149 -4.65 12.38 29.00
CA LEU A 149 -4.53 11.19 29.84
C LEU A 149 -3.35 11.27 30.82
N ALA A 150 -2.27 11.98 30.48
CA ALA A 150 -1.15 12.20 31.37
C ALA A 150 -1.54 13.00 32.63
N MET A 151 -2.58 13.84 32.55
CA MET A 151 -3.09 14.58 33.72
C MET A 151 -3.79 13.70 34.75
N TYR A 152 -4.17 12.46 34.39
CA TYR A 152 -4.78 11.48 35.29
C TYR A 152 -3.76 10.51 35.90
N LYS A 153 -2.49 10.56 35.49
CA LYS A 153 -1.42 9.77 36.12
C LYS A 153 -1.07 10.40 37.47
N LYS A 154 -1.08 9.61 38.55
CA LYS A 154 -0.52 10.03 39.83
C LYS A 154 0.96 10.36 39.63
N LYS A 155 1.38 11.54 40.11
CA LYS A 155 2.79 11.92 40.17
C LYS A 155 3.53 10.84 40.96
N GLU A 156 4.44 10.11 40.30
CA GLU A 156 5.40 9.26 41.00
C GLU A 156 6.15 10.16 42.00
N ARG A 157 6.11 9.77 43.27
CA ARG A 157 6.81 10.46 44.34
C ARG A 157 8.25 10.02 44.37
#